data_AF-A0A6B2LLX6-F1
#
_entry.id   AF-A0A6B2LLX6-F1
#
_cell.length_a   1.000
_cell.length_b   1.000
_cell.length_c   1.000
_cell.angle_alpha   90.00
_cell.angle_beta   90.00
_cell.angle_gamma   90.00
#
_symmetry.space_group_name_H-M   'P 1'
#
loop_
_entity.id
_entity.type
_entity.pdbx_description
1 polymer ?
#
loop_
_entity_poly.entity_id
_entity_poly.type
_entity_poly.pdbx_seq_one_letter_code
_entity_poly.pdbx_strand_id
1 'polypeptide(L)'
;MKAENILITENYSAKLADLGVAQADPLIEAQQAKVVTSGLQDKRFCAPEVLLKGSECTLETDIYALGLVFWQIGGNGYQPPLLKQIYEQLFFERENDLSSEIKKTNIEFGKIIDDCVKFDPIERIKIE
;
A
#
# COMPACT_ATOMS: atom_id res chain seq x y z
N MET A 1 0.44 -1.54 -5.29
CA MET A 1 1.89 -1.24 -5.46
C MET A 1 2.79 -1.87 -4.36
N LYS A 2 4.10 -2.10 -4.58
CA LYS A 2 5.08 -2.55 -3.55
C LYS A 2 6.49 -1.97 -3.80
N ALA A 3 7.36 -1.97 -2.79
CA ALA A 3 8.72 -1.44 -2.91
C ALA A 3 9.59 -2.23 -3.91
N GLU A 4 9.38 -3.54 -4.02
CA GLU A 4 10.05 -4.42 -5.00
C GLU A 4 9.79 -4.00 -6.46
N ASN A 5 8.72 -3.25 -6.69
CA ASN A 5 8.35 -2.73 -8.00
C ASN A 5 8.93 -1.34 -8.26
N ILE A 6 9.70 -0.75 -7.33
CA ILE A 6 10.39 0.53 -7.53
C ILE A 6 11.87 0.25 -7.79
N LEU A 7 12.28 0.41 -9.05
CA LEU A 7 13.65 0.20 -9.48
C LEU A 7 14.46 1.50 -9.42
N ILE A 8 15.71 1.40 -8.98
CA ILE A 8 16.63 2.52 -8.96
C ILE A 8 17.56 2.43 -10.17
N THR A 9 17.61 3.50 -10.95
CA THR A 9 18.54 3.64 -12.08
C THR A 9 19.94 4.04 -11.60
N GLU A 10 20.94 3.93 -12.48
CA GLU A 10 22.33 4.34 -12.22
C GLU A 10 22.45 5.81 -11.79
N ASN A 11 21.50 6.66 -12.20
CA ASN A 11 21.44 8.08 -11.84
C ASN A 11 20.63 8.34 -10.56
N TYR A 12 20.46 7.34 -9.69
CA TYR A 12 19.68 7.43 -8.45
C TYR A 12 18.22 7.87 -8.65
N SER A 13 17.67 7.71 -9.86
CA SER A 13 16.28 8.03 -10.15
C SER A 13 15.42 6.77 -9.97
N ALA A 14 14.34 6.89 -9.20
CA ALA A 14 13.37 5.83 -8.99
C ALA A 14 12.41 5.72 -10.18
N LYS A 15 12.10 4.50 -10.62
CA LYS A 15 11.15 4.20 -11.69
C LYS A 15 10.24 3.05 -11.25
N LEU A 16 8.94 3.19 -11.51
CA LEU A 16 7.97 2.13 -11.27
C LEU A 16 8.09 1.07 -12.37
N ALA A 17 8.18 -0.19 -11.96
CA ALA A 17 8.18 -1.38 -12.80
C ALA A 17 6.94 -2.23 -12.49
N ASP A 18 6.62 -3.15 -13.40
CA ASP A 18 5.51 -4.11 -13.23
C ASP A 18 4.14 -3.44 -13.00
N LEU A 19 3.71 -2.65 -13.98
CA LEU A 19 2.34 -2.12 -14.10
C LEU A 19 1.35 -3.18 -14.67
N GLY A 20 1.83 -4.39 -14.96
CA GLY A 20 1.25 -5.31 -15.95
C GLY A 20 0.01 -6.09 -15.53
N VAL A 21 -0.48 -5.97 -14.31
CA VAL A 21 -1.69 -6.68 -13.84
C VAL A 21 -2.93 -5.77 -13.81
N ALA A 22 -2.78 -4.48 -14.10
CA ALA A 22 -3.83 -3.47 -13.96
C ALA A 22 -4.56 -3.11 -15.27
N GLN A 23 -4.23 -3.74 -16.41
CA GLN A 23 -4.97 -3.47 -17.66
C GLN A 23 -6.36 -4.12 -17.60
N ALA A 24 -7.35 -3.25 -17.39
CA ALA A 24 -8.77 -3.51 -17.48
C ALA A 24 -9.14 -4.00 -18.89
N ASP A 25 -9.20 -5.32 -19.04
CA ASP A 25 -10.06 -5.95 -20.02
C ASP A 25 -11.39 -6.23 -19.30
N PRO A 26 -12.58 -5.86 -19.82
CA PRO A 26 -13.87 -6.19 -19.20
C PRO A 26 -14.07 -7.69 -18.94
N LEU A 27 -13.33 -8.56 -19.63
CA LEU A 27 -13.30 -10.01 -19.37
C LEU A 27 -12.45 -10.41 -18.13
N ILE A 28 -11.67 -9.48 -17.58
CA ILE A 28 -10.71 -9.67 -16.48
C ILE A 28 -11.26 -9.13 -15.14
N GLU A 29 -12.39 -8.43 -15.09
CA GLU A 29 -13.04 -8.02 -13.82
C GLU A 29 -13.35 -9.24 -12.92
N ALA A 30 -13.85 -10.33 -13.51
CA ALA A 30 -14.04 -11.59 -12.81
C ALA A 30 -12.72 -12.28 -12.42
N GLN A 31 -11.60 -11.89 -13.03
CA GLN A 31 -10.26 -12.40 -12.73
C GLN A 31 -9.50 -11.54 -11.71
N GLN A 32 -9.72 -10.23 -11.60
CA GLN A 32 -9.08 -9.39 -10.59
C GLN A 32 -9.49 -9.78 -9.17
N ALA A 33 -10.80 -10.00 -8.94
CA ALA A 33 -11.28 -10.61 -7.69
C ALA A 33 -10.64 -12.00 -7.46
N LYS A 34 -10.35 -12.72 -8.55
CA LYS A 34 -9.68 -14.03 -8.56
C LYS A 34 -8.18 -13.95 -8.28
N VAL A 35 -7.46 -12.91 -8.69
CA VAL A 35 -6.02 -12.71 -8.45
C VAL A 35 -5.75 -12.38 -6.98
N VAL A 36 -6.63 -11.58 -6.36
CA VAL A 36 -6.62 -11.33 -4.91
C VAL A 36 -6.88 -12.62 -4.12
N THR A 37 -7.78 -13.49 -4.61
CA THR A 37 -8.07 -14.80 -3.98
C THR A 37 -7.08 -15.92 -4.34
N SER A 38 -6.34 -15.82 -5.46
CA SER A 38 -5.38 -16.84 -5.91
C SER A 38 -4.00 -16.74 -5.24
N GLY A 39 -3.81 -15.79 -4.31
CA GLY A 39 -2.58 -15.68 -3.51
C GLY A 39 -1.36 -15.10 -4.24
N LEU A 40 -1.57 -14.49 -5.42
CA LEU A 40 -0.51 -13.85 -6.21
C LEU A 40 -0.11 -12.46 -5.67
N GLN A 41 -1.00 -11.79 -4.95
CA GLN A 41 -0.74 -10.47 -4.37
C GLN A 41 -0.33 -10.56 -2.91
N ASP A 42 0.73 -9.84 -2.52
CA ASP A 42 1.16 -9.80 -1.12
C ASP A 42 0.20 -8.92 -0.32
N LYS A 43 -0.66 -9.58 0.45
CA LYS A 43 -1.73 -8.97 1.25
C LYS A 43 -1.22 -7.92 2.24
N ARG A 44 0.08 -7.91 2.55
CA ARG A 44 0.70 -6.88 3.40
C ARG A 44 0.45 -5.47 2.89
N PHE A 45 0.38 -5.30 1.56
CA PHE A 45 0.26 -4.01 0.88
C PHE A 45 -1.17 -3.66 0.45
N CYS A 46 -2.14 -4.57 0.62
CA CYS A 46 -3.50 -4.33 0.21
C CYS A 46 -4.21 -3.38 1.19
N ALA A 47 -5.01 -2.48 0.62
CA ALA A 47 -5.84 -1.56 1.39
C ALA A 47 -6.97 -2.28 2.15
N PRO A 48 -7.47 -1.70 3.26
CA PRO A 48 -8.54 -2.30 4.07
C PRO A 48 -9.77 -2.68 3.25
N GLU A 49 -10.26 -1.81 2.38
CA GLU A 49 -11.44 -2.01 1.54
C GLU A 49 -11.29 -3.18 0.56
N VAL A 50 -10.09 -3.42 0.04
CA VAL A 50 -9.81 -4.56 -0.85
C VAL A 50 -9.88 -5.87 -0.06
N LEU A 51 -9.31 -5.90 1.14
CA LEU A 51 -9.23 -7.12 1.95
C LEU A 51 -10.51 -7.44 2.73
N LEU A 52 -11.23 -6.43 3.20
CA LEU A 52 -12.42 -6.57 4.04
C LEU A 52 -13.71 -6.64 3.23
N LYS A 53 -13.79 -5.86 2.15
CA LYS A 53 -15.02 -5.70 1.35
C LYS A 53 -14.92 -6.31 -0.04
N GLY A 54 -13.72 -6.71 -0.47
CA GLY A 54 -13.49 -7.21 -1.82
C GLY A 54 -13.61 -6.11 -2.88
N SER A 55 -13.39 -4.86 -2.51
CA SER A 55 -13.44 -3.72 -3.44
C SER A 55 -12.38 -3.84 -4.53
N GLU A 56 -12.65 -3.22 -5.68
CA GLU A 56 -11.70 -3.11 -6.78
C GLU A 56 -10.50 -2.23 -6.40
N CYS A 57 -9.38 -2.43 -7.08
CA CYS A 57 -8.19 -1.60 -6.93
C CYS A 57 -8.43 -0.24 -7.57
N THR A 58 -8.36 0.83 -6.77
CA THR A 58 -8.46 2.23 -7.22
C THR A 58 -7.16 2.99 -6.94
N LEU A 59 -7.10 4.26 -7.35
CA LEU A 59 -5.99 5.15 -7.01
C LEU A 59 -5.76 5.21 -5.50
N GLU A 60 -6.83 5.27 -4.70
CA GLU A 60 -6.76 5.31 -3.24
C GLU A 60 -6.14 4.03 -2.67
N THR A 61 -6.39 2.88 -3.29
CA THR A 61 -5.76 1.61 -2.88
C THR A 61 -4.27 1.61 -3.16
N ASP A 62 -3.83 2.25 -4.25
CA ASP A 62 -2.41 2.42 -4.55
C ASP A 62 -1.73 3.47 -3.65
N ILE A 63 -2.44 4.54 -3.26
CA ILE A 63 -1.97 5.51 -2.27
C ILE A 63 -1.73 4.84 -0.92
N TYR A 64 -2.64 3.96 -0.48
CA TYR A 64 -2.44 3.16 0.73
C TYR A 64 -1.17 2.32 0.64
N ALA A 65 -0.99 1.60 -0.48
CA ALA A 65 0.19 0.80 -0.71
C ALA A 65 1.48 1.66 -0.78
N LEU A 66 1.40 2.87 -1.33
CA LEU A 66 2.51 3.85 -1.34
C LEU A 66 2.93 4.24 0.07
N GLY A 67 1.97 4.49 0.97
CA GLY A 67 2.25 4.79 2.37
C GLY A 67 3.05 3.69 3.05
N LEU A 68 2.70 2.43 2.79
CA LEU A 68 3.47 1.29 3.29
C LEU A 68 4.89 1.25 2.69
N VAL A 69 5.06 1.56 1.41
CA VAL A 69 6.38 1.65 0.77
C VAL A 69 7.24 2.77 1.39
N PHE A 70 6.66 3.95 1.61
CA PHE A 70 7.34 5.05 2.31
C PHE A 70 7.75 4.66 3.72
N TRP A 71 6.89 3.92 4.42
CA TRP A 71 7.24 3.34 5.71
C TRP A 71 8.42 2.37 5.61
N GLN A 72 8.46 1.50 4.60
CA GLN A 72 9.62 0.61 4.40
C GLN A 72 10.91 1.41 4.18
N ILE A 73 10.84 2.49 3.41
CA ILE A 73 12.00 3.37 3.14
C ILE A 73 12.49 4.01 4.45
N GLY A 74 11.58 4.57 5.26
CA GLY A 74 11.95 5.16 6.56
C GLY A 74 12.34 4.12 7.61
N GLY A 75 11.88 2.87 7.47
CA GLY A 75 12.14 1.75 8.35
C GLY A 75 13.27 0.83 7.88
N ASN A 76 14.21 1.29 7.05
CA ASN A 76 15.36 0.49 6.60
C ASN A 76 14.99 -0.85 5.91
N GLY A 77 13.91 -0.86 5.13
CA GLY A 77 13.51 -2.02 4.33
C GLY A 77 12.75 -3.11 5.08
N TYR A 78 12.29 -2.84 6.31
CA TYR A 78 11.40 -3.78 7.00
C TYR A 78 10.14 -4.07 6.17
N GLN A 79 9.70 -5.32 6.19
CA GLN A 79 8.44 -5.72 5.58
C GLN A 79 7.29 -5.39 6.53
N PRO A 80 6.15 -4.88 6.04
CA PRO A 80 4.98 -4.72 6.88
C PRO A 80 4.61 -6.08 7.52
N PRO A 81 4.05 -6.10 8.74
CA PRO A 81 3.69 -7.35 9.40
C PRO A 81 2.82 -8.25 8.53
N LEU A 82 3.12 -9.56 8.52
CA LEU A 82 2.31 -10.56 7.84
C LEU A 82 0.91 -10.61 8.43
N LEU A 83 -0.10 -10.56 7.56
CA LEU A 83 -1.49 -10.61 7.97
C LEU A 83 -1.89 -12.08 8.20
N LYS A 84 -1.67 -12.58 9.42
CA LYS A 84 -2.10 -13.93 9.82
C LYS A 84 -3.61 -14.06 9.79
N GLN A 85 -4.31 -12.99 10.16
CA GLN A 85 -5.75 -12.81 10.07
C GLN A 85 -6.04 -11.37 9.66
N ILE A 86 -7.16 -11.16 8.98
CA ILE A 86 -7.59 -9.84 8.50
C ILE A 86 -8.71 -9.38 9.44
N TYR A 87 -8.44 -8.33 10.21
CA TYR A 87 -9.41 -7.69 11.10
C TYR A 87 -9.22 -6.17 11.05
N GLU A 88 -10.29 -5.40 11.22
CA GLU A 88 -10.27 -3.93 11.11
C GLU A 88 -9.24 -3.29 12.06
N GLN A 89 -9.10 -3.84 13.26
CA GLN A 89 -8.18 -3.33 14.29
C GLN A 89 -6.73 -3.20 13.83
N LEU A 90 -6.25 -4.12 12.99
CA LEU A 90 -4.92 -4.04 12.39
C LEU A 90 -4.72 -2.75 11.58
N PHE A 91 -5.74 -2.33 10.84
CA PHE A 91 -5.67 -1.15 10.00
C PHE A 91 -5.75 0.13 10.83
N PHE A 92 -6.53 0.12 11.91
CA PHE A 92 -6.51 1.20 12.90
C PHE A 92 -5.15 1.32 13.59
N GLU A 93 -4.51 0.21 13.96
CA GLU A 93 -3.14 0.22 14.51
C GLU A 93 -2.14 0.81 13.50
N ARG A 94 -2.25 0.46 12.22
CA ARG A 94 -1.41 1.05 11.17
C ARG A 94 -1.62 2.55 11.04
N GLU A 95 -2.87 3.00 11.01
CA GLU A 95 -3.18 4.42 10.89
C GLU A 95 -2.64 5.24 12.06
N ASN A 96 -2.65 4.69 13.27
CA ASN A 96 -2.26 5.43 14.48
C ASN A 96 -0.75 5.35 14.76
N ASP A 97 -0.13 4.18 14.58
CA ASP A 97 1.17 3.88 15.18
C ASP A 97 2.28 3.57 14.17
N LEU A 98 1.96 3.30 12.90
CA LEU A 98 2.92 2.76 11.93
C LEU A 98 4.16 3.66 11.75
N SER A 99 3.95 4.97 11.62
CA SER A 99 5.04 5.94 11.39
C SER A 99 5.70 6.46 12.68
N SER A 100 5.32 5.96 13.86
CA SER A 100 5.76 6.49 15.16
C SER A 100 7.29 6.57 15.31
N GLU A 101 8.01 5.52 14.93
CA GLU A 101 9.48 5.48 14.95
C GLU A 101 10.10 6.45 13.91
N ILE A 102 9.48 6.58 12.74
CA ILE A 102 9.94 7.48 11.68
C ILE A 102 9.77 8.94 12.10
N LYS A 103 8.66 9.27 12.78
CA LYS A 103 8.42 10.63 13.29
C LYS A 103 9.45 11.09 14.32
N LYS A 104 10.18 10.18 14.97
CA LYS A 104 11.29 10.53 15.88
C LYS A 104 12.46 11.15 15.13
N THR A 105 12.65 10.81 13.86
CA THR A 105 13.75 11.31 13.02
C THR A 105 13.28 12.33 11.99
N ASN A 106 12.08 12.14 11.42
CA ASN A 106 11.48 13.06 10.46
C ASN A 106 9.94 13.08 10.60
N ILE A 107 9.44 14.14 11.25
CA ILE A 107 8.01 14.32 11.52
C ILE A 107 7.21 14.52 10.22
N GLU A 108 7.73 15.29 9.25
CA GLU A 108 7.02 15.58 8.01
C GLU A 108 6.85 14.33 7.15
N PHE A 109 7.92 13.55 7.01
CA PHE A 109 7.86 12.27 6.29
C PHE A 109 6.93 11.27 6.98
N GLY A 110 6.94 11.24 8.32
CA GLY A 110 6.01 10.42 9.09
C GLY A 110 4.54 10.80 8.89
N LYS A 111 4.23 12.10 8.79
CA LYS A 111 2.86 12.57 8.49
C LYS A 111 2.39 12.15 7.10
N ILE A 112 3.26 12.24 6.09
CA ILE A 112 2.93 11.76 4.73
C ILE A 112 2.54 10.27 4.77
N ILE A 113 3.24 9.46 5.55
CA ILE A 113 2.91 8.05 5.72
C ILE A 113 1.50 7.90 6.33
N ASP A 114 1.20 8.61 7.41
CA ASP A 114 -0.13 8.54 8.07
C ASP A 114 -1.26 8.93 7.12
N ASP A 115 -1.05 10.01 6.37
CA ASP A 115 -2.04 10.54 5.43
C ASP A 115 -2.25 9.56 4.26
N CYS A 116 -1.28 8.71 3.94
CA CYS A 116 -1.46 7.64 2.96
C CYS A 116 -2.22 6.42 3.52
N VAL A 117 -1.96 6.03 4.78
CA VAL A 117 -2.42 4.73 5.33
C VAL A 117 -3.75 4.81 6.11
N LYS A 118 -4.54 5.86 5.89
CA LYS A 118 -5.89 6.01 6.46
C LYS A 118 -6.80 4.82 6.15
N PHE A 119 -7.59 4.41 7.15
CA PHE A 119 -8.59 3.35 7.00
C PHE A 119 -9.61 3.74 5.94
N ASP A 120 -10.19 4.94 6.03
CA ASP A 120 -11.11 5.47 5.04
C ASP A 120 -10.32 5.99 3.81
N PRO A 121 -10.58 5.48 2.59
CA PRO A 121 -9.92 5.96 1.37
C PRO A 121 -10.16 7.45 1.07
N ILE A 122 -11.26 8.04 1.55
CA ILE A 122 -11.57 9.45 1.31
C ILE A 122 -10.62 10.35 2.10
N GLU A 123 -10.23 9.92 3.30
CA GLU A 123 -9.32 10.66 4.20
C GLU A 123 -7.85 10.58 3.77
N ARG A 124 -7.52 9.70 2.80
CA ARG A 124 -6.16 9.58 2.28
C ARG A 124 -5.73 10.84 1.51
N ILE A 125 -4.44 11.16 1.58
CA ILE A 125 -3.81 12.25 0.82
C ILE A 125 -4.21 12.20 -0.66
N LYS A 126 -4.45 13.36 -1.26
CA LYS A 126 -4.77 13.49 -2.68
C LYS A 126 -3.52 13.92 -3.44
N ILE A 127 -3.27 13.25 -4.56
CA ILE A 127 -2.15 13.55 -5.47
C ILE A 127 -2.77 14.28 -6.67
N GLU A 128 -2.31 15.51 -6.92
CA GLU A 128 -2.69 16.32 -8.09
C GLU A 128 -1.79 16.02 -9.30
#